data_AF-A0A935VLC8-F1
#
_entry.id   AF-A0A935VLC8-F1
#
_cell.length_a   1.000
_cell.length_b   1.000
_cell.length_c   1.000
_cell.angle_alpha   90.00
_cell.angle_beta   90.00
_cell.angle_gamma   90.00
#
_symmetry.space_group_name_H-M   'P 1'
#
loop_
_entity.id
_entity.type
_entity.pdbx_description
1 polymer ?
#
loop_
_entity_poly.entity_id
_entity_poly.type
_entity_poly.pdbx_seq_one_letter_code
_entity_poly.pdbx_strand_id
1 'polypeptide(L)'
;MLADYKGELDHYPHFEDWAIHWNEAKGKEAIDKRTKELFDMDYSVHFHNWTVSTFGDFLYKTNDVLSVKFEIKLLFQNFTEIMAVLERVK
;
A
#
# COMPACT_ATOMS: atom_id res chain seq x y z
N MET A 1 -1.11 16.20 2.28
CA MET A 1 -1.61 14.84 2.01
C MET A 1 -2.81 14.79 1.05
N LEU A 2 -3.03 15.79 0.18
CA LEU A 2 -4.15 15.78 -0.79
C LEU A 2 -3.77 16.31 -2.18
N ALA A 3 -2.48 16.47 -2.48
CA ALA A 3 -2.02 16.86 -3.81
C ALA A 3 -1.92 15.64 -4.75
N ASP A 4 -1.56 14.48 -4.21
CA ASP A 4 -1.36 13.24 -4.99
C ASP A 4 -2.68 12.65 -5.53
N TYR A 5 -3.83 13.10 -5.01
CA TYR A 5 -5.16 12.59 -5.38
C TYR A 5 -5.71 13.19 -6.70
N LYS A 6 -5.05 14.20 -7.28
CA LYS A 6 -5.60 14.96 -8.42
C LYS A 6 -4.92 14.72 -9.78
N GLY A 7 -4.07 13.70 -9.93
CA GLY A 7 -3.65 13.20 -11.26
C GLY A 7 -3.04 14.25 -12.20
N GLU A 8 -2.35 15.27 -11.67
CA GLU A 8 -1.78 16.37 -12.47
C GLU A 8 -0.25 16.48 -12.40
N LEU A 9 0.43 15.58 -11.71
CA LEU A 9 1.89 15.55 -11.64
C LEU A 9 2.37 14.12 -11.85
N ASP A 10 3.33 13.97 -12.75
CA ASP A 10 4.02 12.73 -13.08
C ASP A 10 4.25 11.89 -11.81
N HIS A 11 3.59 10.74 -11.70
CA HIS A 11 3.71 9.85 -10.53
C HIS A 11 5.03 9.06 -10.57
N TYR A 12 5.78 9.12 -11.67
CA TYR A 12 7.02 8.38 -11.87
C TYR A 12 8.12 8.71 -10.83
N PRO A 13 8.39 9.98 -10.48
CA PRO A 13 9.34 10.33 -9.42
C PRO A 13 8.93 9.76 -8.05
N HIS A 14 7.63 9.62 -7.77
CA HIS A 14 7.17 9.02 -6.53
C HIS A 14 7.51 7.52 -6.45
N PHE A 15 7.42 6.81 -7.58
CA PHE A 15 7.86 5.42 -7.67
C PHE A 15 9.38 5.27 -7.59
N GLU A 16 10.14 6.25 -8.10
CA GLU A 16 11.60 6.28 -8.02
C GLU A 16 12.07 6.45 -6.57
N ASP A 17 11.48 7.40 -5.85
CA ASP A 17 11.75 7.62 -4.42
C ASP A 17 11.48 6.34 -3.61
N TRP A 18 10.39 5.63 -3.93
CA TRP A 18 10.06 4.36 -3.30
C TRP A 18 11.10 3.27 -3.62
N ALA A 19 11.53 3.17 -4.88
CA ALA A 19 12.54 2.22 -5.32
C ALA A 19 13.88 2.44 -4.59
N ILE A 20 14.28 3.69 -4.40
CA ILE A 20 15.54 4.06 -3.73
C ILE A 20 15.46 3.80 -2.23
N HIS A 21 14.43 4.34 -1.56
CA HIS A 21 14.43 4.43 -0.10
C HIS A 21 13.77 3.25 0.59
N TRP A 22 12.78 2.61 -0.05
CA TRP A 22 12.01 1.53 0.56
C TRP A 22 12.40 0.15 0.01
N ASN A 23 12.66 0.06 -1.30
CA ASN A 23 13.19 -1.16 -1.89
C ASN A 23 14.72 -1.25 -1.83
N GLU A 24 15.40 -0.18 -1.39
CA GLU A 24 16.86 -0.10 -1.29
C GLU A 24 17.59 -0.48 -2.59
N ALA A 25 16.97 -0.21 -3.76
CA ALA A 25 17.55 -0.50 -5.05
C ALA A 25 18.84 0.32 -5.25
N LYS A 26 19.91 -0.34 -5.71
CA LYS A 26 21.22 0.29 -5.89
C LYS A 26 21.63 0.35 -7.35
N GLY A 27 22.05 1.53 -7.79
CA GLY A 27 22.46 1.79 -9.16
C GLY A 27 21.30 2.11 -10.09
N LYS A 28 21.57 2.94 -11.09
CA LYS A 28 20.55 3.54 -11.97
C LYS A 28 19.65 2.48 -12.63
N GLU A 29 20.24 1.41 -13.15
CA GLU A 29 19.48 0.36 -13.86
C GLU A 29 18.46 -0.35 -12.96
N ALA A 30 18.84 -0.66 -11.71
CA ALA A 30 17.93 -1.33 -10.77
C ALA A 30 16.80 -0.40 -10.31
N ILE A 31 17.10 0.88 -10.08
CA ILE A 31 16.13 1.92 -9.74
C ILE A 31 15.13 2.10 -10.88
N ASP A 32 15.60 2.31 -12.12
CA ASP A 32 14.76 2.50 -13.31
C ASP A 32 13.82 1.31 -13.52
N LYS A 33 14.36 0.08 -13.42
CA LYS A 33 13.57 -1.14 -13.56
C LYS A 33 12.46 -1.20 -12.51
N ARG A 34 12.78 -0.96 -11.23
CA ARG A 34 11.80 -1.07 -10.16
C ARG A 34 10.73 0.01 -10.23
N THR A 35 11.14 1.24 -10.57
CA THR A 35 10.24 2.37 -10.78
C THR A 35 9.22 2.04 -11.87
N LYS A 36 9.69 1.49 -13.00
CA LYS A 36 8.83 1.08 -14.10
C LYS A 36 7.86 -0.03 -13.70
N GLU A 37 8.32 -1.04 -12.95
CA GLU A 37 7.43 -2.10 -12.44
C GLU A 37 6.30 -1.53 -11.56
N LEU A 38 6.63 -0.63 -10.63
CA LEU A 38 5.65 0.01 -9.74
C LEU A 38 4.64 0.86 -10.52
N PHE A 39 5.12 1.62 -11.52
CA PHE A 39 4.29 2.42 -12.40
C PHE A 39 3.36 1.56 -13.27
N ASP A 40 3.90 0.52 -13.91
CA ASP A 40 3.12 -0.38 -14.79
C ASP A 40 2.07 -1.19 -14.01
N MET A 41 2.29 -1.40 -12.70
CA MET A 41 1.32 -2.02 -11.78
C MET A 41 0.23 -1.06 -11.30
N ASP A 42 0.32 0.24 -11.60
CA ASP A 42 -0.49 1.30 -10.96
C ASP A 42 -0.46 1.18 -9.42
N TYR A 43 0.74 0.99 -8.88
CA TYR A 43 0.89 0.66 -7.47
C TYR A 43 0.52 1.86 -6.58
N SER A 44 -0.38 1.66 -5.62
CA SER A 44 -0.79 2.74 -4.72
C SER A 44 0.19 2.84 -3.53
N VAL A 45 1.14 3.76 -3.62
CA VAL A 45 2.12 4.01 -2.55
C VAL A 45 1.52 4.92 -1.48
N HIS A 46 1.37 4.42 -0.24
CA HIS A 46 0.94 5.21 0.91
C HIS A 46 1.73 4.86 2.17
N PHE A 47 2.06 5.88 2.97
CA PHE A 47 2.74 5.68 4.24
C PHE A 47 1.75 5.47 5.39
N HIS A 48 1.80 4.29 5.99
CA HIS A 48 1.01 3.92 7.16
C HIS A 48 1.93 3.29 8.22
N ASN A 49 2.11 3.95 9.36
CA ASN A 49 2.86 3.42 10.51
C ASN A 49 2.01 2.43 11.32
N TRP A 50 1.66 1.30 10.73
CA TRP A 50 0.76 0.34 11.34
C TRP A 50 1.52 -0.93 11.71
N THR A 51 1.23 -1.45 12.90
CA THR A 51 1.54 -2.84 13.26
C THR A 51 0.38 -3.73 12.83
N VAL A 52 0.61 -5.04 12.73
CA VAL A 52 -0.46 -6.01 12.43
C VAL A 52 -1.65 -5.84 13.38
N SER A 53 -1.40 -5.65 14.68
CA SER A 53 -2.46 -5.45 15.66
C SER A 53 -3.26 -4.17 15.39
N THR A 54 -2.59 -3.03 15.18
CA THR A 54 -3.28 -1.77 14.90
C THR A 54 -4.03 -1.80 13.56
N PHE A 55 -3.55 -2.57 12.59
CA PHE A 55 -4.23 -2.80 11.31
C PHE A 55 -5.47 -3.67 11.44
N GLY A 56 -5.39 -4.74 12.24
CA GLY A 56 -6.56 -5.52 12.59
C GLY A 56 -7.63 -4.67 13.29
N ASP A 57 -7.23 -3.86 14.27
CA ASP A 57 -8.16 -2.99 15.00
C ASP A 57 -8.87 -2.00 14.09
N PHE A 58 -8.15 -1.39 13.16
CA PHE A 58 -8.75 -0.50 12.17
C PHE A 58 -9.75 -1.23 11.28
N LEU A 59 -9.36 -2.38 10.71
CA LEU A 59 -10.24 -3.15 9.83
C LEU A 59 -11.52 -3.56 10.57
N TYR A 60 -11.37 -4.00 11.81
CA TYR A 60 -12.49 -4.38 12.67
C TYR A 60 -13.43 -3.20 12.92
N LYS A 61 -12.91 -2.04 13.37
CA LYS A 61 -13.73 -0.84 13.64
C LYS A 61 -14.34 -0.24 12.39
N THR A 62 -13.70 -0.42 11.23
CA THR A 62 -14.22 0.04 9.95
C THR A 62 -15.54 -0.65 9.61
N ASN A 63 -15.74 -1.90 10.05
CA ASN A 63 -17.04 -2.55 9.91
C ASN A 63 -18.16 -1.80 10.63
N ASP A 64 -17.92 -1.04 11.70
CA ASP A 64 -19.00 -0.31 12.39
C ASP A 64 -19.55 0.83 11.53
N VAL A 65 -18.71 1.44 10.71
CA VAL A 65 -19.03 2.65 9.93
C VAL A 65 -19.41 2.37 8.48
N LEU A 66 -18.94 1.26 7.89
CA LEU A 66 -19.25 0.94 6.49
C LEU A 66 -20.65 0.36 6.33
N SER A 67 -21.30 0.72 5.23
CA SER A 67 -22.60 0.15 4.82
C SER A 67 -22.50 -1.29 4.34
N VAL A 68 -21.32 -1.70 3.85
CA VAL A 68 -21.03 -3.08 3.46
C VAL A 68 -20.10 -3.68 4.50
N LYS A 69 -20.51 -4.80 5.10
CA LYS A 69 -19.72 -5.50 6.12
C LYS A 69 -18.82 -6.56 5.49
N PHE A 70 -17.72 -6.87 6.16
CA PHE A 70 -16.78 -7.93 5.77
C PHE A 70 -16.23 -8.67 6.99
N GLU A 71 -15.78 -9.89 6.78
CA GLU A 71 -15.00 -10.67 7.73
C GLU A 71 -13.53 -10.65 7.34
N ILE A 72 -12.65 -10.55 8.34
CA ILE A 72 -11.20 -10.70 8.17
C ILE A 72 -10.89 -12.20 8.21
N LYS A 73 -10.58 -12.81 7.07
CA LYS A 73 -10.26 -14.24 6.98
C LYS A 73 -8.82 -14.54 7.33
N LEU A 74 -7.92 -13.64 6.93
CA LEU A 74 -6.50 -13.71 7.22
C LEU A 74 -5.99 -12.31 7.51
N LEU A 75 -5.08 -12.22 8.49
CA LEU A 75 -4.32 -11.02 8.80
C LEU A 75 -2.96 -11.44 9.33
N PHE A 76 -1.89 -11.10 8.62
CA PHE A 76 -0.54 -11.49 9.01
C PHE A 76 0.52 -10.52 8.50
N GLN A 77 1.69 -10.57 9.12
CA GLN A 77 2.88 -9.87 8.65
C GLN A 77 3.60 -10.72 7.62
N ASN A 78 3.83 -10.15 6.44
CA ASN A 78 4.66 -10.72 5.39
C ASN A 78 5.91 -9.84 5.22
N PHE A 79 6.99 -10.17 5.94
CA PHE A 79 8.21 -9.35 6.00
C PHE A 79 7.90 -7.88 6.39
N THR A 80 8.02 -6.94 5.46
CA THR A 80 7.77 -5.51 5.65
C THR A 80 6.32 -5.11 5.36
N GLU A 81 5.49 -6.03 4.88
CA GLU A 81 4.10 -5.79 4.51
C GLU A 81 3.14 -6.40 5.53
N ILE A 82 1.94 -5.83 5.62
CA ILE A 82 0.81 -6.43 6.34
C ILE A 82 -0.23 -6.83 5.30
N MET A 83 -0.58 -8.12 5.26
CA MET A 83 -1.55 -8.65 4.33
C MET A 83 -2.84 -9.00 5.06
N ALA A 84 -3.97 -8.61 4.48
CA ALA A 84 -5.30 -8.99 4.95
C ALA A 84 -6.16 -9.51 3.80
N VAL A 85 -6.89 -10.60 4.06
CA VAL A 85 -7.89 -11.14 3.14
C VAL A 85 -9.27 -10.89 3.74
N LEU A 86 -10.09 -10.11 3.03
CA LEU A 86 -11.42 -9.72 3.48
C LEU A 86 -12.48 -10.43 2.63
N GLU A 87 -13.47 -11.02 3.28
CA GLU A 87 -14.63 -11.59 2.61
C GLU A 87 -15.87 -10.77 2.94
N ARG A 88 -16.63 -10.36 1.92
CA ARG A 88 -17.89 -9.65 2.12
C ARG A 88 -18.91 -10.55 2.84
N VAL A 89 -19.54 -10.02 3.89
CA VAL A 89 -20.68 -10.68 4.53
C VAL A 89 -21.90 -10.50 3.63
N LYS A 90 -22.59 -11.61 3.34
CA LYS A 90 -23.81 -11.63 2.51
C LYS A 90 -25.01 -11.05 3.26
#